data_AF-A0A9D9P6U4-F1
#
_entry.id   AF-A0A9D9P6U4-F1
#
_cell.length_a   1.000
_cell.length_b   1.000
_cell.length_c   1.000
_cell.angle_alpha   90.00
_cell.angle_beta   90.00
_cell.angle_gamma   90.00
#
_symmetry.space_group_name_H-M   'P 1'
#
loop_
_entity.id
_entity.type
_entity.pdbx_description
1 polymer ?
#
loop_
_entity_poly.entity_id
_entity_poly.type
_entity_poly.pdbx_seq_one_letter_code
_entity_poly.pdbx_strand_id
1 'polypeptide(L)'
;MIGAVLNRLAFIVANVLVMIILHGNSRQWWPKIPYLSLRDESVGEHTRLLFNTLAVVTAGQALIGRLPRTHWLPRALTLGVVPALLPGLIWLGRSGLRLKGAIAERYNLAIVPILPVIAIVVEDRLAAALNAPEESVPTETTQ
;
A
#
# COMPACT_ATOMS: atom_id res chain seq x y z
N MET A 1 -15.70 -6.84 -15.65
CA MET A 1 -14.97 -5.57 -15.43
C MET A 1 -15.43 -4.83 -14.18
N ILE A 2 -16.71 -4.52 -14.02
CA ILE A 2 -17.24 -3.76 -12.86
C ILE A 2 -16.88 -4.40 -11.50
N GLY A 3 -17.03 -5.72 -11.36
CA GLY A 3 -16.69 -6.42 -10.10
C GLY A 3 -15.21 -6.31 -9.69
N ALA A 4 -14.28 -6.32 -10.66
CA ALA A 4 -12.85 -6.15 -10.39
C ALA A 4 -12.53 -4.71 -9.94
N VAL A 5 -13.17 -3.72 -10.57
CA VAL A 5 -13.04 -2.31 -10.18
C VAL A 5 -13.62 -2.08 -8.78
N LEU A 6 -14.78 -2.65 -8.47
CA LEU A 6 -15.39 -2.58 -7.14
C LEU A 6 -14.51 -3.21 -6.06
N ASN A 7 -13.88 -4.36 -6.34
CA ASN A 7 -12.95 -5.00 -5.41
C ASN A 7 -11.71 -4.13 -5.15
N ARG A 8 -11.18 -3.46 -6.18
CA ARG A 8 -10.06 -2.50 -6.04
C ARG A 8 -10.46 -1.28 -5.22
N LEU A 9 -11.64 -0.71 -5.49
CA LEU A 9 -12.17 0.42 -4.72
C LEU A 9 -12.41 0.03 -3.25
N ALA A 10 -12.99 -1.14 -3.01
CA ALA A 10 -13.19 -1.66 -1.66
C ALA A 10 -11.85 -1.84 -0.91
N PHE A 11 -10.80 -2.30 -1.61
CA PHE A 11 -9.46 -2.39 -1.02
C PHE A 11 -8.88 -1.02 -0.67
N ILE A 12 -8.99 -0.02 -1.55
CA ILE A 12 -8.53 1.34 -1.28
C ILE A 12 -9.27 1.93 -0.07
N VAL A 13 -10.60 1.84 -0.06
CA VAL A 13 -11.44 2.34 1.04
C VAL A 13 -11.12 1.62 2.34
N ALA A 14 -10.96 0.29 2.33
CA ALA A 14 -10.60 -0.47 3.51
C ALA A 14 -9.24 -0.04 4.07
N ASN A 15 -8.23 0.20 3.22
CA ASN A 15 -6.93 0.70 3.66
C ASN A 15 -7.04 2.09 4.29
N VAL A 16 -7.78 3.01 3.67
CA VAL A 16 -7.98 4.35 4.23
C VAL A 16 -8.68 4.29 5.59
N LEU A 17 -9.75 3.48 5.71
CA LEU A 17 -10.47 3.32 6.97
C LEU A 17 -9.61 2.69 8.07
N VAL A 18 -8.91 1.59 7.77
CA VAL A 18 -8.02 0.92 8.72
C VAL A 18 -6.87 1.86 9.12
N MET A 19 -6.29 2.60 8.18
CA MET A 19 -5.27 3.61 8.47
C MET A 19 -5.80 4.65 9.46
N ILE A 20 -6.99 5.19 9.23
CA ILE A 20 -7.64 6.17 10.13
C ILE A 20 -7.85 5.56 11.52
N ILE A 21 -8.32 4.31 11.61
CA ILE A 21 -8.56 3.61 12.88
C ILE A 21 -7.25 3.37 13.63
N LEU A 22 -6.22 2.83 12.96
CA LEU A 22 -4.93 2.52 13.57
C LEU A 22 -4.17 3.79 13.97
N HIS A 23 -4.28 4.85 13.18
CA HIS A 23 -3.72 6.16 13.50
C HIS A 23 -4.49 6.83 14.65
N GLY A 24 -5.82 6.72 14.68
CA GLY A 24 -6.65 7.24 15.76
C GLY A 24 -6.46 6.50 17.10
N ASN A 25 -6.15 5.21 17.05
CA ASN A 25 -5.87 4.40 18.24
C ASN A 25 -4.48 4.64 18.84
N SER A 26 -3.53 5.24 18.10
CA SER A 26 -2.19 5.55 18.63
C SER A 26 -2.17 6.81 19.51
N ARG A 27 -3.26 7.61 19.55
CA ARG A 27 -3.38 8.80 20.40
C ARG A 27 -4.73 8.87 21.12
N GLN A 28 -4.76 8.37 22.34
CA GLN A 28 -5.48 8.94 23.49
C GLN A 28 -6.47 10.09 23.15
N TRP A 29 -7.76 9.74 23.06
CA TRP A 29 -8.95 10.61 23.09
C TRP A 29 -8.94 11.90 22.20
N TRP A 30 -9.85 11.95 21.24
CA TRP A 30 -10.36 13.19 20.62
C TRP A 30 -10.61 14.30 21.69
N PRO A 31 -10.45 15.62 21.43
CA PRO A 31 -10.84 16.33 20.22
C PRO A 31 -9.76 17.29 19.72
N LYS A 32 -8.78 16.80 18.96
CA LYS A 32 -8.13 17.62 17.92
C LYS A 32 -8.13 16.76 16.68
N ILE A 33 -8.50 17.32 15.54
CA ILE A 33 -8.10 16.77 14.26
C ILE A 33 -6.79 17.51 13.92
N PRO A 34 -5.62 17.21 14.52
CA PRO A 34 -4.39 17.62 13.88
C PRO A 34 -4.21 16.62 12.74
N TYR A 35 -4.40 17.13 11.53
CA TYR A 35 -4.02 16.58 10.25
C TYR A 35 -3.11 15.35 10.31
N LEU A 36 -3.32 14.38 9.39
CA LEU A 36 -2.36 13.34 8.95
C LEU A 36 -1.07 13.99 8.40
N SER A 37 -0.49 14.86 9.19
CA SER A 37 0.61 15.74 8.93
C SER A 37 1.81 15.02 9.49
N LEU A 38 2.70 14.59 8.59
CA LEU A 38 4.00 14.00 8.92
C LEU A 38 4.94 14.98 9.66
N ARG A 39 4.41 16.05 10.26
CA ARG A 39 5.17 17.17 10.80
C ARG A 39 5.80 16.83 12.15
N ASP A 40 5.16 15.97 12.94
CA ASP A 40 5.63 15.60 14.28
C ASP A 40 5.84 14.09 14.51
N GLU A 41 5.49 13.22 13.56
CA GLU A 41 5.68 11.76 13.66
C GLU A 41 6.85 11.28 12.79
N SER A 42 7.60 10.33 13.32
CA SER A 42 8.81 9.83 12.66
C SER A 42 8.45 9.07 11.36
N VAL A 43 9.35 9.10 10.38
CA VAL A 43 9.20 8.33 9.12
C VAL A 43 9.01 6.83 9.41
N GLY A 44 9.64 6.33 10.49
CA GLY A 44 9.50 4.95 10.96
C GLY A 44 8.08 4.63 11.44
N GLU A 45 7.45 5.52 12.20
CA GLU A 45 6.06 5.32 12.68
C GLU A 45 5.08 5.25 11.53
N HIS A 46 5.21 6.12 10.53
CA HIS A 46 4.36 6.10 9.34
C HIS A 46 4.57 4.84 8.50
N THR A 47 5.82 4.39 8.38
CA THR A 47 6.14 3.15 7.66
C THR A 47 5.53 1.95 8.36
N ARG A 48 5.63 1.89 9.70
CA ARG A 48 5.02 0.85 10.52
C ARG A 48 3.49 0.88 10.44
N LEU A 49 2.90 2.07 10.49
CA LEU A 49 1.46 2.27 10.40
C LEU A 49 0.93 1.81 9.02
N LEU A 50 1.62 2.16 7.94
CA LEU A 50 1.29 1.71 6.59
C LEU A 50 1.41 0.19 6.45
N PHE A 51 2.50 -0.39 6.95
CA PHE A 51 2.68 -1.84 6.98
C PHE A 51 1.54 -2.52 7.74
N ASN A 52 1.22 -2.07 8.96
CA ASN A 52 0.14 -2.62 9.78
C ASN A 52 -1.22 -2.48 9.08
N THR A 53 -1.48 -1.35 8.43
CA THR A 53 -2.71 -1.13 7.68
C THR A 53 -2.86 -2.15 6.56
N LEU A 54 -1.84 -2.26 5.70
CA LEU A 54 -1.87 -3.20 4.58
C LEU A 54 -1.95 -4.65 5.08
N ALA A 55 -1.25 -4.99 6.16
CA ALA A 55 -1.26 -6.32 6.76
C ALA A 55 -2.65 -6.67 7.31
N VAL A 56 -3.30 -5.75 8.05
CA VAL A 56 -4.66 -5.94 8.59
C VAL A 56 -5.67 -6.10 7.46
N VAL A 57 -5.63 -5.24 6.44
CA VAL A 57 -6.56 -5.36 5.30
C VAL A 57 -6.32 -6.67 4.54
N THR A 58 -5.06 -7.06 4.35
CA THR A 58 -4.69 -8.32 3.69
C THR A 58 -5.19 -9.53 4.47
N ALA A 59 -4.96 -9.56 5.79
CA ALA A 59 -5.46 -10.61 6.67
C ALA A 59 -6.99 -10.65 6.64
N GLY A 60 -7.66 -9.50 6.73
CA GLY A 60 -9.11 -9.39 6.62
C GLY A 60 -9.64 -9.96 5.30
N GLN A 61 -9.02 -9.61 4.17
CA GLN A 61 -9.38 -10.15 2.85
C GLN A 61 -9.17 -11.66 2.76
N ALA A 62 -8.08 -12.18 3.33
CA ALA A 62 -7.81 -13.62 3.38
C ALA A 62 -8.86 -14.36 4.21
N LEU A 63 -9.25 -13.82 5.37
CA LEU A 63 -10.25 -14.40 6.26
C LEU A 63 -11.65 -14.49 5.63
N ILE A 64 -12.05 -13.49 4.85
CA ILE A 64 -13.36 -13.48 4.16
C ILE A 64 -13.32 -14.15 2.77
N GLY A 65 -12.22 -14.83 2.43
CA GLY A 65 -12.07 -15.55 1.15
C GLY A 65 -11.95 -14.65 -0.08
N ARG A 66 -11.64 -13.37 0.09
CA ARG A 66 -11.47 -12.40 -1.02
C ARG A 66 -10.05 -12.29 -1.55
N LEU A 67 -9.09 -13.01 -0.96
CA LEU A 67 -7.70 -13.10 -1.46
C LEU A 67 -7.43 -14.49 -2.08
N PRO A 68 -7.47 -14.63 -3.42
CA PRO A 68 -7.18 -15.91 -4.08
C PRO A 68 -5.74 -16.36 -3.82
N ARG A 69 -5.52 -17.69 -3.70
CA ARG A 69 -4.21 -18.27 -3.35
C ARG A 69 -3.08 -17.87 -4.31
N THR A 70 -3.39 -17.70 -5.59
CA THR A 70 -2.45 -17.23 -6.63
C THR A 70 -1.90 -15.82 -6.37
N HIS A 71 -2.58 -15.04 -5.54
CA HIS A 71 -2.16 -13.69 -5.16
C HIS A 71 -1.44 -13.62 -3.81
N TRP A 72 -1.29 -14.72 -3.06
CA TRP A 72 -0.66 -14.69 -1.73
C TRP A 72 0.81 -14.24 -1.80
N LEU A 73 1.58 -14.77 -2.74
CA LEU A 73 2.98 -14.39 -2.94
C LEU A 73 3.13 -12.95 -3.48
N PRO A 74 2.44 -12.53 -4.56
CA PRO A 74 2.40 -11.13 -5.00
C PRO A 74 2.03 -10.17 -3.87
N ARG A 75 1.05 -10.56 -3.04
CA ARG A 75 0.59 -9.76 -1.91
C ARG A 75 1.66 -9.63 -0.82
N ALA A 76 2.30 -10.73 -0.43
CA ALA A 76 3.37 -10.71 0.56
C ALA A 76 4.55 -9.83 0.12
N LEU A 77 4.92 -9.88 -1.15
CA LEU A 77 5.95 -9.00 -1.71
C LEU A 77 5.50 -7.53 -1.72
N THR A 78 4.24 -7.27 -2.06
CA THR A 78 3.65 -5.91 -2.02
C THR A 78 3.68 -5.32 -0.61
N LEU A 79 3.44 -6.15 0.44
CA LEU A 79 3.55 -5.75 1.85
C LEU A 79 4.97 -5.33 2.25
N GLY A 80 6.00 -5.83 1.57
CA GLY A 80 7.37 -5.38 1.79
C GLY A 80 7.71 -4.12 0.98
N VAL A 81 7.39 -4.13 -0.31
CA VAL A 81 7.77 -3.06 -1.25
C VAL A 81 7.09 -1.74 -0.92
N VAL A 82 5.77 -1.74 -0.71
CA VAL A 82 5.00 -0.49 -0.58
C VAL A 82 5.40 0.31 0.66
N PRO A 83 5.55 -0.29 1.86
CA PRO A 83 6.07 0.42 3.02
C PRO A 83 7.52 0.87 2.84
N ALA A 84 8.38 0.07 2.20
CA ALA A 84 9.78 0.44 1.95
C ALA A 84 9.94 1.66 1.03
N LEU A 85 8.94 1.95 0.18
CA LEU A 85 8.93 3.16 -0.66
C LEU A 85 8.62 4.44 0.13
N LEU A 86 7.93 4.33 1.27
CA LEU A 86 7.44 5.49 2.02
C LEU A 86 8.55 6.44 2.48
N PRO A 87 9.68 5.98 3.06
CA PRO A 87 10.80 6.85 3.40
C PRO A 87 11.35 7.61 2.18
N GLY A 88 11.44 6.95 1.03
CA GLY A 88 11.89 7.55 -0.22
C GLY A 88 10.95 8.63 -0.73
N LEU A 89 9.63 8.40 -0.68
CA LEU A 89 8.61 9.38 -1.07
C LEU A 89 8.62 10.61 -0.15
N ILE A 90 8.76 10.41 1.16
CA ILE A 90 8.87 11.50 2.13
C ILE A 90 10.14 12.31 1.88
N TRP A 91 11.28 11.63 1.64
CA TRP A 91 12.53 12.29 1.30
C TRP A 91 12.41 13.09 -0.01
N LEU A 92 11.75 12.54 -1.03
CA LEU A 92 11.52 13.22 -2.29
C LEU A 92 10.69 14.50 -2.10
N GLY A 93 9.61 14.45 -1.31
CA GLY A 93 8.79 15.62 -1.00
C GLY A 93 9.57 16.70 -0.24
N ARG A 94 10.35 16.30 0.77
CA ARG A 94 11.08 17.24 1.64
C ARG A 94 12.36 17.80 1.00
N SER A 95 13.17 16.95 0.39
CA SER A 95 14.51 17.29 -0.11
C SER A 95 14.52 17.56 -1.61
N GLY A 96 13.81 16.74 -2.40
CA GLY A 96 13.75 16.89 -3.86
C GLY A 96 12.85 18.06 -4.28
N LEU A 97 11.60 18.06 -3.82
CA LEU A 97 10.60 19.08 -4.14
C LEU A 97 10.65 20.28 -3.19
N ARG A 98 11.47 20.22 -2.13
CA ARG A 98 11.65 21.28 -1.13
C ARG A 98 10.33 21.81 -0.56
N LEU A 99 9.33 20.94 -0.43
CA LEU A 99 7.99 21.33 0.04
C LEU A 99 8.07 21.77 1.50
N LYS A 100 7.43 22.90 1.82
CA LYS A 100 7.40 23.48 3.16
C LYS A 100 5.97 23.85 3.57
N GLY A 101 5.73 23.85 4.89
CA GLY A 101 4.47 24.28 5.49
C GLY A 101 3.26 23.52 4.93
N ALA A 102 2.17 24.24 4.64
CA ALA A 102 0.90 23.66 4.21
C ALA A 102 0.97 22.82 2.93
N ILE A 103 1.94 23.08 2.04
CA ILE A 103 2.10 22.32 0.79
C ILE A 103 2.62 20.91 1.09
N ALA A 104 3.56 20.77 2.03
CA ALA A 104 4.05 19.47 2.47
C ALA A 104 2.92 18.65 3.13
N GLU A 105 2.06 19.30 3.91
CA GLU A 105 0.92 18.64 4.55
C GLU A 105 -0.09 18.10 3.52
N ARG A 106 -0.42 18.89 2.48
CA ARG A 106 -1.27 18.44 1.37
C ARG A 106 -0.65 17.30 0.58
N TYR A 107 0.66 17.36 0.33
CA TYR A 107 1.39 16.28 -0.34
C TYR A 107 1.30 14.97 0.45
N ASN A 108 1.50 15.04 1.76
CA ASN A 108 1.43 13.88 2.64
C ASN A 108 0.01 13.30 2.74
N LEU A 109 -1.00 14.16 2.83
CA LEU A 109 -2.40 13.76 2.80
C LEU A 109 -2.77 13.06 1.48
N ALA A 110 -2.26 13.57 0.35
CA ALA A 110 -2.50 12.98 -0.95
C ALA A 110 -1.82 11.60 -1.11
N ILE A 111 -0.69 11.37 -0.44
CA ILE A 111 -0.01 10.07 -0.46
C ILE A 111 -0.88 8.96 0.13
N VAL A 112 -1.71 9.25 1.15
CA VAL A 112 -2.53 8.26 1.86
C VAL A 112 -3.42 7.41 0.93
N PRO A 113 -4.26 7.99 0.05
CA PRO A 113 -5.04 7.21 -0.92
C PRO A 113 -4.22 6.71 -2.11
N ILE A 114 -3.08 7.33 -2.43
CA ILE A 114 -2.21 6.92 -3.54
C ILE A 114 -1.48 5.60 -3.22
N LEU A 115 -1.05 5.39 -1.98
CA LEU A 115 -0.31 4.19 -1.59
C LEU A 115 -1.08 2.88 -1.83
N PRO A 116 -2.38 2.75 -1.47
CA PRO A 116 -3.18 1.58 -1.83
C PRO A 116 -3.32 1.39 -3.34
N VAL A 117 -3.33 2.47 -4.13
CA VAL A 117 -3.36 2.37 -5.60
C VAL A 117 -2.03 1.81 -6.11
N ILE A 118 -0.90 2.31 -5.60
CA ILE A 118 0.43 1.77 -5.92
C ILE A 118 0.50 0.29 -5.52
N ALA A 119 -0.04 -0.08 -4.37
CA ALA A 119 -0.08 -1.48 -3.92
C ALA A 119 -0.83 -2.38 -4.92
N ILE A 120 -2.00 -1.95 -5.42
CA ILE A 120 -2.74 -2.69 -6.46
C ILE A 120 -1.88 -2.84 -7.72
N VAL A 121 -1.24 -1.76 -8.17
CA VAL A 121 -0.43 -1.79 -9.39
C VAL A 121 0.77 -2.72 -9.24
N VAL A 122 1.48 -2.65 -8.11
CA VAL A 122 2.63 -3.52 -7.80
C VAL A 122 2.18 -4.97 -7.73
N GLU A 123 1.08 -5.25 -7.03
CA GLU A 123 0.52 -6.60 -6.93
C GLU A 123 0.11 -7.16 -8.29
N ASP A 124 -0.60 -6.39 -9.12
CA ASP A 124 -1.00 -6.79 -10.47
C ASP A 124 0.21 -7.13 -11.34
N ARG A 125 1.28 -6.32 -11.25
CA ARG A 125 2.52 -6.55 -12.01
C ARG A 125 3.27 -7.78 -11.53
N LEU A 126 3.34 -7.97 -10.21
CA LEU A 126 3.94 -9.17 -9.63
C LEU A 126 3.13 -10.42 -9.98
N ALA A 127 1.80 -10.35 -9.92
CA ALA A 127 0.93 -11.45 -10.30
C ALA A 127 1.08 -11.80 -11.79
N ALA A 128 1.18 -10.80 -12.67
CA ALA A 128 1.41 -11.03 -14.10
C ALA A 128 2.78 -11.67 -14.35
N ALA A 129 3.83 -11.21 -13.66
CA ALA A 129 5.19 -11.75 -13.82
C ALA A 129 5.33 -13.18 -13.25
N LEU A 130 4.69 -13.46 -12.10
CA LEU A 130 4.82 -14.75 -11.41
C LEU A 130 3.89 -15.84 -11.97
N ASN A 131 2.78 -15.46 -12.63
CA ASN A 131 1.85 -16.40 -13.25
C ASN A 131 1.96 -16.42 -14.79
N ALA A 132 2.98 -15.77 -15.36
CA ALA A 132 3.27 -15.93 -16.78
C ALA A 132 3.61 -17.41 -17.05
N PRO A 133 3.05 -18.04 -18.10
CA PRO A 133 3.47 -19.38 -18.49
C PRO A 133 4.98 -19.32 -18.75
N GLU A 134 5.74 -20.25 -18.18
CA GLU A 134 7.11 -20.47 -18.62
C GLU A 134 7.05 -20.71 -20.12
N GLU A 135 7.65 -19.81 -20.89
CA GLU A 135 7.84 -19.99 -22.32
C GLU A 135 8.67 -21.27 -22.45
N SER A 136 8.00 -22.36 -22.84
CA SER A 136 8.59 -23.68 -22.95
C SER A 136 9.81 -23.57 -23.86
N VAL A 137 11.01 -23.69 -23.28
CA VAL A 137 12.25 -23.85 -24.02
C VAL A 137 11.99 -24.98 -25.03
N PRO A 138 12.12 -24.75 -26.34
CA PRO A 138 11.98 -25.82 -27.31
C PRO A 138 13.08 -26.83 -26.99
N THR A 139 12.69 -28.01 -26.49
CA THR A 139 13.60 -29.14 -26.43
C THR A 139 13.94 -29.46 -27.88
N GLU A 140 15.09 -28.99 -28.36
CA GLU A 140 15.66 -29.46 -29.61
C GLU A 140 15.78 -30.98 -29.50
N THR A 141 14.84 -31.69 -30.14
CA THR A 141 14.96 -33.11 -30.42
C THR A 141 16.15 -33.29 -31.35
N THR A 142 17.31 -33.62 -30.78
CA THR A 142 18.42 -34.20 -31.53
C THR A 142 18.03 -35.64 -31.87
N GLN A 143 17.63 -35.87 -33.13
CA GLN A 143 17.64 -37.20 -33.75
C GLN A 143 18.98 -37.42 -34.45
#